data_AF-A0A962X4K9-F1
#
_entry.id   AF-A0A962X4K9-F1
#
_cell.length_a   1.000
_cell.length_b   1.000
_cell.length_c   1.000
_cell.angle_alpha   90.00
_cell.angle_beta   90.00
_cell.angle_gamma   90.00
#
_symmetry.space_group_name_H-M   'P 1'
#
loop_
_entity.id
_entity.type
_entity.pdbx_description
1 polymer ?
#
loop_
_entity_poly.entity_id
_entity_poly.type
_entity_poly.pdbx_seq_one_letter_code
_entity_poly.pdbx_strand_id
1 'polypeptide(L)' 'MMLTFVSQEELAELTGKQPNQNAAQVRALKIMGIAHWVRPDGRPMVLRSTLEGAPRPNPKRKSETEPNFETLT' A
#
# COMPACT_ATOMS: atom_id res chain seq x y z
N MET A 1 11.85 29.46 27.05
CA MET A 1 10.70 28.78 26.43
C MET A 1 11.24 27.61 25.63
N MET A 2 10.74 26.40 25.92
CA MET A 2 11.34 25.12 25.52
C MET A 2 10.95 24.76 24.07
N LEU A 3 11.92 24.65 23.17
CA LEU A 3 11.74 24.22 21.77
C LEU A 3 11.90 22.70 21.71
N THR A 4 10.81 21.95 21.84
CA THR A 4 10.79 20.48 21.72
C THR A 4 10.72 20.02 20.27
N PHE A 5 11.43 20.68 19.36
CA PHE A 5 11.44 20.35 17.95
C PHE A 5 12.89 20.12 17.53
N VAL A 6 13.26 18.85 17.44
CA VAL A 6 14.53 18.41 16.84
C VAL A 6 14.55 18.87 15.39
N SER A 7 15.62 19.55 14.96
CA SER A 7 15.73 20.01 13.57
C SER A 7 15.90 18.81 12.62
N GLN A 8 15.64 18.97 11.32
CA GLN A 8 15.82 17.87 10.37
C GLN A 8 17.30 17.44 10.26
N GLU A 9 18.22 18.39 10.40
CA GLU A 9 19.66 18.13 10.47
C GLU A 9 20.02 17.33 11.73
N GLU A 10 19.51 17.78 12.88
CA GLU A 10 19.74 17.12 14.17
C GLU A 10 19.13 15.70 14.20
N LEU A 11 17.98 15.52 13.56
CA LEU A 11 17.36 14.21 13.39
C LEU A 11 18.21 13.28 12.49
N ALA A 12 18.83 13.84 11.45
CA ALA A 12 19.71 13.09 10.55
C ALA A 12 21.00 12.67 11.25
N GLU A 13 21.59 13.56 12.06
CA GLU A 13 22.76 13.27 12.89
C GLU A 13 22.46 12.20 13.95
N LEU A 14 21.32 12.31 14.64
CA LEU A 14 20.94 11.37 15.70
C LEU A 14 20.52 9.99 15.16
N THR A 15 19.93 9.92 13.98
CA THR A 15 19.39 8.66 13.43
C THR A 15 20.27 8.03 12.35
N GLY A 16 21.25 8.76 11.82
CA GLY A 16 22.06 8.34 10.67
C GLY A 16 21.27 8.19 9.37
N LYS A 17 20.01 8.64 9.32
CA LYS A 17 19.12 8.52 8.16
C LYS A 17 18.96 9.87 7.49
N GLN A 18 19.09 9.90 6.17
CA GLN A 18 18.81 11.12 5.41
C GLN A 18 17.30 11.36 5.30
N PRO A 19 16.76 12.47 5.81
CA PRO A 19 15.32 12.74 5.80
C PRO A 19 14.74 12.86 4.38
N ASN A 20 15.57 13.21 3.40
CA ASN A 20 15.14 13.47 2.02
C ASN A 20 15.20 12.28 1.05
N GLN A 21 15.78 11.13 1.43
CA GLN A 21 15.91 10.00 0.50
C GLN A 21 14.56 9.45 0.04
N ASN A 22 13.56 9.45 0.93
CA ASN A 22 12.25 8.88 0.63
C ASN A 22 11.37 9.84 -0.18
N ALA A 23 11.67 11.15 -0.19
CA ALA A 23 10.88 12.14 -0.91
C ALA A 23 10.93 11.92 -2.43
N ALA A 24 12.09 11.56 -2.97
CA ALA A 24 12.25 11.23 -4.38
C ALA A 24 11.45 9.97 -4.76
N GLN A 25 11.47 8.94 -3.91
CA GLN A 25 10.71 7.71 -4.12
C GLN A 25 9.19 7.95 -4.07
N VAL A 26 8.71 8.73 -3.10
CA VAL A 26 7.29 9.11 -3.00
C VAL A 26 6.84 9.88 -4.24
N ARG A 27 7.67 10.83 -4.74
CA ARG A 27 7.37 11.55 -5.99
C ARG A 27 7.27 10.61 -7.19
N ALA A 28 8.19 9.67 -7.32
CA ALA A 28 8.15 8.67 -8.39
C ALA A 28 6.88 7.82 -8.33
N LEU A 29 6.52 7.29 -7.15
CA LEU A 29 5.29 6.51 -6.95
C LEU A 29 4.04 7.31 -7.30
N LYS A 30 4.00 8.60 -6.95
CA LYS A 30 2.90 9.50 -7.32
C LYS A 30 2.78 9.71 -8.83
N ILE A 31 3.90 9.94 -9.53
CA ILE A 31 3.93 10.11 -10.99
C ILE A 31 3.47 8.83 -11.69
N MET A 32 3.86 7.67 -11.17
CA MET A 32 3.46 6.36 -11.72
C MET A 32 1.98 6.01 -11.44
N GLY A 33 1.24 6.82 -10.66
CA GLY A 33 -0.12 6.50 -10.25
C GLY A 33 -0.21 5.27 -9.34
N ILE A 34 0.90 4.87 -8.71
CA ILE A 34 0.95 3.71 -7.83
C ILE A 34 0.39 4.11 -6.46
N ALA A 35 -0.65 3.40 -6.03
CA ALA A 35 -1.19 3.55 -4.69
C ALA A 35 -0.12 3.19 -3.65
N HIS A 36 0.19 4.14 -2.78
CA HIS A 36 1.18 4.02 -1.73
C HIS A 36 0.73 4.77 -0.47
N TRP A 37 1.30 4.37 0.67
CA TRP A 37 1.09 5.03 1.96
C TRP A 37 2.45 5.40 2.56
N VAL A 38 2.54 6.52 3.26
CA VAL A 38 3.79 6.96 3.88
C VAL A 38 3.68 6.72 5.38
N ARG A 39 4.57 5.88 5.91
CA ARG A 39 4.66 5.62 7.35
C ARG A 39 5.10 6.88 8.10
N PRO A 40 4.86 6.98 9.41
CA PRO A 40 5.35 8.10 10.24
C PRO A 40 6.88 8.27 10.23
N ASP A 41 7.62 7.20 9.93
CA ASP A 41 9.09 7.21 9.76
C ASP A 41 9.54 7.70 8.36
N GLY A 42 8.60 8.12 7.52
CA GLY A 42 8.83 8.65 6.18
C GLY A 42 9.04 7.60 5.10
N ARG A 43 9.00 6.30 5.40
CA ARG A 43 9.19 5.24 4.40
C ARG A 43 7.90 4.98 3.62
N PRO A 44 7.93 4.94 2.27
CA PRO A 44 6.76 4.57 1.49
C PRO A 44 6.49 3.05 1.60
N MET A 45 5.23 2.70 1.75
CA MET A 45 4.70 1.34 1.67
C MET A 45 3.79 1.22 0.45
N VAL A 46 3.94 0.12 -0.28
CA VAL A 46 3.12 -0.23 -1.45
C VAL A 46 2.46 -1.57 -1.18
N LEU A 47 1.21 -1.73 -1.57
CA LEU A 47 0.52 -3.01 -1.45
C LEU A 47 1.16 -4.03 -2.40
N ARG A 48 1.36 -5.25 -1.92
CA ARG A 48 1.93 -6.35 -2.71
C ARG A 48 1.11 -6.62 -3.98
N SER A 49 -0.21 -6.55 -3.87
CA SER A 49 -1.16 -6.69 -4.99
C SER A 49 -0.94 -5.67 -6.11
N THR A 50 -0.41 -4.49 -5.80
CA THR A 50 -0.11 -3.45 -6.80
C THR A 50 1.13 -3.81 -7.62
N LEU A 51 2.08 -4.54 -7.03
CA LEU A 51 3.29 -5.01 -7.72
C LEU A 51 3.04 -6.31 -8.49
N GLU A 52 2.31 -7.24 -7.90
CA GLU A 52 2.07 -8.57 -8.47
C GLU A 52 0.88 -8.59 -9.45
N GLY A 53 0.09 -7.50 -9.49
CA GLY A 53 -1.19 -7.44 -10.19
C GLY A 53 -2.28 -8.14 -9.38
N ALA A 54 -3.53 -7.68 -9.52
CA ALA A 54 -4.65 -8.36 -8.88
C ALA A 54 -4.72 -9.81 -9.40
N PRO A 55 -4.92 -10.83 -8.53
CA PRO A 55 -5.27 -12.15 -9.00
C PRO A 55 -6.54 -11.98 -9.85
N ARG A 56 -6.44 -12.30 -11.15
CA ARG A 56 -7.59 -12.22 -12.06
C ARG A 56 -8.74 -12.96 -11.37
N PRO A 57 -9.95 -12.36 -11.25
CA PRO A 57 -11.06 -13.07 -10.68
C PRO A 57 -11.27 -14.34 -11.50
N ASN A 58 -10.94 -15.50 -10.91
CA ASN A 58 -11.24 -16.77 -11.51
C ASN A 58 -12.76 -16.81 -11.62
N PRO A 59 -13.37 -16.84 -12.82
CA PRO A 59 -14.81 -16.87 -12.93
C PRO A 59 -15.26 -18.13 -12.20
N LYS A 60 -15.90 -17.95 -11.03
CA LYS A 60 -16.54 -19.07 -10.34
C LYS A 60 -17.47 -19.68 -11.36
N ARG A 61 -17.22 -20.92 -11.76
CA ARG A 61 -18.13 -21.69 -12.62
C ARG A 61 -19.48 -21.59 -11.95
N LYS A 62 -20.47 -20.99 -12.62
CA LYS A 62 -21.85 -21.05 -12.16
C LYS A 62 -22.17 -22.55 -12.11
N SER A 63 -22.30 -23.10 -10.92
CA SER A 63 -22.84 -24.44 -10.77
C SER A 63 -24.26 -24.37 -11.32
N GLU A 64 -24.49 -25.10 -12.40
CA GLU A 64 -25.80 -25.28 -12.98
C GLU A 64 -26.70 -25.81 -11.86
N THR A 65 -27.61 -24.97 -11.41
CA THR A 65 -28.53 -25.32 -10.32
C THR A 65 -29.61 -26.16 -10.95
N GLU A 66 -29.51 -27.48 -10.82
CA GLU A 66 -30.62 -28.34 -11.19
C GLU A 66 -31.79 -28.06 -10.23
N PRO A 67 -33.02 -27.88 -10.75
CA PRO A 67 -34.19 -27.67 -9.92
C PRO A 67 -34.50 -28.96 -9.13
N ASN A 68 -34.84 -28.82 -7.84
CA ASN A 68 -35.22 -29.95 -7.01
C ASN A 68 -36.66 -30.42 -7.35
N PHE A 69 -36.77 -31.52 -8.11
CA PHE A 69 -38.05 -32.12 -8.50
C PHE A 69 -38.77 -32.86 -7.37
N GLU A 70 -38.13 -33.06 -6.21
CA GLU A 70 -38.73 -33.77 -5.06
C GLU A 70 -39.94 -33.03 -4.45
N THR A 71 -40.19 -31.78 -4.83
CA THR A 71 -41.33 -30.99 -4.33
C THR A 71 -42.63 -31.17 -5.12
N LEU A 72 -42.64 -32.02 -6.16
CA LEU A 72 -43.76 -32.20 -7.09
C LEU A 72 -44.58 -33.48 -6.88
N THR A 73 -44.32 -34.27 -5.83
CA THR A 73 -45.05 -35.52 -5.51
C THR A 73 -45.71 -35.42 -4.15
#